data_AF-A0A8T4V6E6-F1
#
_entry.id   AF-A0A8T4V6E6-F1
#
_cell.length_a   1.000
_cell.length_b   1.000
_cell.length_c   1.000
_cell.angle_alpha   90.00
_cell.angle_beta   90.00
_cell.angle_gamma   90.00
#
_symmetry.space_group_name_H-M   'P 1'
#
loop_
_entity.id
_entity.type
_entity.pdbx_description
1 polymer ?
#
loop_
_entity_poly.entity_id
_entity_poly.type
_entity_poly.pdbx_seq_one_letter_code
_entity_poly.pdbx_strand_id
1 'polypeptide(L)'
;MKIDKDKIEIIAIDPANVALVDYKLLSTAFMEYDVPKPEELAINLEHLKQVLKRAKPNDVVSISLDEEKNRLTLLLKGDGTRTFNIPLITIDEVEQKVPNLQFGTKVTMSSSRFDDAIEDMSIISESLSLVSHADKFLIKSESNLKDGVVELPTAEELTIELTGDALSSKYSIEYLKKISKANKLSDVVILEFGADYPLRAEYKLMDKLRLSFILAPRVSND
;
A
#
# COMPACT_ATOMS: atom_id res chain seq x y z
N MET A 1 -9.90 12.18 3.03
CA MET A 1 -10.43 11.06 2.19
C MET A 1 -11.40 11.65 1.20
N LYS A 2 -11.10 11.56 -0.09
CA LYS A 2 -11.92 12.13 -1.17
C LYS A 2 -12.83 11.06 -1.75
N ILE A 3 -14.09 11.40 -1.98
CA ILE A 3 -15.11 10.49 -2.50
C ILE A 3 -15.78 11.19 -3.69
N ASP A 4 -15.79 10.54 -4.84
CA ASP A 4 -16.48 11.02 -6.05
C ASP A 4 -17.35 9.89 -6.63
N LYS A 5 -18.02 10.12 -7.75
CA LYS A 5 -18.89 9.11 -8.40
C LYS A 5 -18.15 7.84 -8.87
N ASP A 6 -16.82 7.91 -9.01
CA ASP A 6 -15.99 6.87 -9.60
C ASP A 6 -15.18 6.11 -8.54
N LYS A 7 -14.85 6.73 -7.40
CA LYS A 7 -13.97 6.14 -6.37
C LYS A 7 -14.00 6.81 -5.00
N ILE A 8 -13.48 6.08 -4.02
CA ILE A 8 -12.93 6.58 -2.76
C ILE A 8 -11.40 6.63 -2.88
N GLU A 9 -10.79 7.77 -2.54
CA GLU A 9 -9.35 8.01 -2.64
C GLU A 9 -8.76 8.54 -1.32
N ILE A 10 -7.57 8.02 -0.98
CA ILE A 10 -6.75 8.51 0.14
C ILE A 10 -5.33 8.67 -0.37
N ILE A 11 -4.83 9.91 -0.34
CA ILE A 11 -3.42 10.23 -0.53
C ILE A 11 -2.91 10.81 0.79
N ALA A 12 -1.94 10.14 1.40
CA ALA A 12 -1.40 10.57 2.69
C ALA A 12 0.09 10.27 2.78
N ILE A 13 0.81 11.13 3.48
CA ILE A 13 2.23 10.95 3.82
C ILE A 13 2.31 10.67 5.31
N ASP A 14 3.19 9.76 5.72
CA ASP A 14 3.45 9.51 7.13
C ASP A 14 4.10 10.73 7.82
N PRO A 15 4.00 10.88 9.15
CA PRO A 15 4.55 12.04 9.85
C PRO A 15 6.06 12.24 9.66
N ALA A 16 6.81 11.18 9.31
CA ALA A 16 8.25 11.27 9.05
C ALA A 16 8.58 11.75 7.62
N ASN A 17 7.59 11.91 6.73
CA ASN A 17 7.76 12.23 5.31
C ASN A 17 8.63 11.21 4.55
N VAL A 18 8.54 9.94 4.95
CA VAL A 18 9.32 8.82 4.39
C VAL A 18 8.47 7.96 3.45
N ALA A 19 7.18 7.81 3.74
CA ALA A 19 6.28 6.97 2.97
C ALA A 19 4.98 7.71 2.62
N LEU A 20 4.59 7.63 1.35
CA LEU A 20 3.30 8.07 0.83
C LEU A 20 2.45 6.85 0.50
N VAL A 21 1.17 6.89 0.85
CA VAL A 21 0.14 5.95 0.38
C VAL A 21 -0.78 6.65 -0.61
N ASP A 22 -1.05 6.00 -1.72
CA ASP A 22 -2.04 6.36 -2.74
C ASP A 22 -3.00 5.18 -2.90
N TYR A 23 -4.15 5.30 -2.24
CA TYR A 23 -5.19 4.28 -2.17
C TYR A 23 -6.41 4.72 -2.96
N LYS A 24 -6.93 3.83 -3.82
CA LYS A 24 -8.13 4.02 -4.62
C LYS A 24 -9.01 2.78 -4.56
N LEU A 25 -10.24 2.94 -4.10
CA LEU A 25 -11.30 1.94 -4.13
C LEU A 25 -12.38 2.41 -5.10
N LEU A 26 -12.53 1.70 -6.21
CA LEU A 26 -13.43 2.08 -7.30
C LEU A 26 -14.88 1.81 -6.93
N SER A 27 -15.80 2.59 -7.51
CA SER A 27 -17.26 2.39 -7.36
C SER A 27 -17.70 0.98 -7.79
N THR A 28 -17.01 0.40 -8.77
CA THR A 28 -17.17 -0.99 -9.24
C THR A 28 -16.81 -2.06 -8.21
N ALA A 29 -16.16 -1.70 -7.10
CA ALA A 29 -15.93 -2.61 -5.97
C ALA A 29 -17.16 -2.81 -5.08
N PHE A 30 -18.20 -1.99 -5.24
CA PHE A 30 -19.40 -1.99 -4.42
C PHE A 30 -20.59 -2.61 -5.15
N MET A 31 -21.53 -3.19 -4.40
CA MET A 31 -22.81 -3.64 -4.95
C MET A 31 -23.71 -2.45 -5.31
N GLU A 32 -23.69 -1.41 -4.48
CA GLU A 32 -24.40 -0.16 -4.66
C GLU A 32 -23.45 0.99 -4.30
N TYR A 33 -23.40 2.02 -5.13
CA TYR A 33 -22.55 3.18 -4.95
C TYR A 33 -23.31 4.44 -5.37
N ASP A 34 -23.76 5.22 -4.40
CA ASP A 34 -24.53 6.44 -4.61
C ASP A 34 -23.81 7.63 -3.98
N VAL A 35 -23.17 8.43 -4.82
CA VAL A 35 -22.42 9.63 -4.44
C VAL A 35 -22.90 10.77 -5.35
N PRO A 36 -23.98 11.48 -4.96
CA PRO A 36 -24.58 12.50 -5.81
C PRO A 36 -23.69 13.72 -6.00
N LYS A 37 -22.78 13.97 -5.05
CA LYS A 37 -21.81 15.07 -5.07
C LYS A 37 -20.48 14.60 -4.51
N PRO A 38 -19.34 15.11 -5.01
CA PRO A 38 -18.05 14.83 -4.42
C PRO A 38 -17.96 15.32 -2.98
N GLU A 39 -17.42 14.48 -2.10
CA GLU A 39 -17.26 14.76 -0.67
C GLU A 39 -15.81 14.58 -0.24
N GLU A 40 -15.36 15.41 0.71
CA GLU A 40 -14.06 15.29 1.35
C GLU A 40 -14.24 15.13 2.85
N LEU A 41 -13.87 13.94 3.35
CA LEU A 41 -14.11 13.54 4.72
C LEU A 41 -12.79 13.25 5.42
N ALA A 42 -12.66 13.74 6.65
CA ALA A 42 -11.56 13.37 7.53
C ALA A 42 -12.10 12.45 8.64
N ILE A 43 -11.47 11.28 8.78
CA ILE A 43 -11.90 10.24 9.70
C ILE A 43 -10.70 9.60 10.39
N ASN A 44 -10.86 9.25 11.66
CA ASN A 44 -9.88 8.43 12.36
C ASN A 44 -9.90 6.98 11.80
N LEU A 45 -8.86 6.61 11.05
CA LEU A 45 -8.75 5.29 10.42
C LEU A 45 -8.64 4.14 11.42
N GLU A 46 -8.13 4.37 12.64
CA GLU A 46 -8.09 3.33 13.67
C GLU A 46 -9.49 3.01 14.17
N HIS A 47 -10.34 4.01 14.41
CA HIS A 47 -11.75 3.79 14.76
C HIS A 47 -12.49 3.07 13.64
N LEU A 48 -12.28 3.49 12.39
CA LEU A 48 -12.87 2.83 11.21
C LEU A 48 -12.46 1.36 11.14
N LYS A 49 -11.16 1.08 11.29
CA LYS A 49 -10.60 -0.28 11.31
C LYS A 49 -11.17 -1.13 12.44
N GLN A 50 -11.34 -0.58 13.64
CA GLN A 50 -11.92 -1.29 14.78
C GLN A 50 -13.35 -1.75 14.47
N VAL A 51 -14.15 -0.90 13.84
CA VAL A 51 -15.52 -1.24 13.42
C VAL A 51 -15.50 -2.27 12.28
N LEU A 52 -14.71 -2.05 11.23
CA LEU A 52 -14.64 -2.96 10.08
C LEU A 52 -14.17 -4.37 10.47
N LYS A 53 -13.29 -4.50 11.48
CA LYS A 53 -12.87 -5.80 12.05
C LYS A 53 -14.02 -6.61 12.68
N ARG A 54 -15.19 -6.00 12.91
CA ARG A 54 -16.38 -6.69 13.44
C ARG A 54 -17.26 -7.28 12.34
N ALA A 55 -16.98 -6.99 11.07
CA ALA A 55 -17.66 -7.60 9.94
C ALA A 55 -17.29 -9.10 9.84
N LYS A 56 -18.32 -9.93 9.64
CA LYS A 56 -18.20 -11.36 9.37
C LYS A 56 -18.19 -11.61 7.85
N PRO A 57 -17.73 -12.77 7.38
CA PRO A 57 -17.65 -13.09 5.95
C PRO A 57 -18.96 -12.91 5.16
N ASN A 58 -20.11 -13.14 5.79
CA ASN A 58 -21.43 -13.05 5.16
C ASN A 58 -22.16 -11.73 5.47
N ASP A 59 -21.52 -10.77 6.14
CA ASP A 59 -22.14 -9.49 6.42
C ASP A 59 -22.16 -8.61 5.16
N VAL A 60 -23.30 -7.98 4.88
CA VAL A 60 -23.35 -6.82 3.98
C VAL A 60 -22.95 -5.58 4.78
N VAL A 61 -21.91 -4.88 4.29
CA VAL A 61 -21.40 -3.64 4.88
C VAL A 61 -21.92 -2.46 4.10
N SER A 62 -22.68 -1.57 4.74
CA SER A 62 -23.09 -0.28 4.17
C SER A 62 -22.41 0.85 4.92
N ILE A 63 -21.95 1.87 4.19
CA ILE A 63 -21.35 3.09 4.74
C ILE A 63 -22.19 4.26 4.22
N SER A 64 -22.70 5.10 5.11
CA SER A 64 -23.44 6.31 4.74
C SER A 64 -22.95 7.51 5.54
N LEU A 65 -22.99 8.68 4.89
CA LEU A 65 -22.71 9.96 5.53
C LEU A 65 -24.01 10.49 6.18
N ASP A 66 -23.93 10.80 7.47
CA ASP A 66 -24.97 11.52 8.22
C ASP A 66 -24.47 12.96 8.37
N GLU A 67 -24.83 13.82 7.41
CA GLU A 67 -24.40 15.22 7.34
C GLU A 67 -24.88 16.03 8.56
N GLU A 68 -26.11 15.78 9.01
CA GLU A 68 -26.69 16.49 10.16
C GLU A 68 -25.89 16.27 11.44
N LYS A 69 -25.36 15.06 11.64
CA LYS A 69 -24.59 14.68 12.83
C LYS A 69 -23.08 14.58 12.58
N ASN A 70 -22.63 15.02 11.41
CA ASN A 70 -21.21 15.03 10.99
C ASN A 70 -20.47 13.72 11.30
N ARG A 71 -21.00 12.60 10.81
CA ARG A 71 -20.49 11.25 11.13
C ARG A 71 -20.71 10.24 10.01
N LEU A 72 -19.86 9.23 9.94
CA LEU A 72 -20.12 8.04 9.13
C LEU A 72 -20.93 7.02 9.93
N THR A 73 -21.99 6.51 9.31
CA THR A 73 -22.76 5.37 9.82
C THR A 73 -22.32 4.11 9.07
N LEU A 74 -21.87 3.10 9.82
CA LEU A 74 -21.56 1.78 9.28
C LEU A 74 -22.62 0.78 9.74
N LEU A 75 -23.21 0.08 8.77
CA LEU A 75 -24.24 -0.91 8.99
C LEU A 75 -23.72 -2.28 8.57
N LEU A 76 -23.66 -3.23 9.51
CA LEU A 76 -23.28 -4.62 9.26
C LEU A 76 -24.53 -5.50 9.36
N LYS A 77 -25.05 -5.95 8.21
CA LYS A 77 -26.23 -6.82 8.11
C LYS A 77 -25.83 -8.27 7.85
N GLY A 78 -26.09 -9.14 8.82
CA GLY A 78 -25.95 -10.59 8.71
C GLY A 78 -27.11 -11.26 9.46
N ASP A 79 -26.81 -12.12 10.45
CA ASP A 79 -27.82 -12.72 11.35
C ASP A 79 -28.63 -11.66 12.13
N GLY A 80 -28.05 -10.48 12.31
CA GLY A 80 -28.68 -9.31 12.89
C GLY A 80 -28.09 -8.04 12.29
N THR A 81 -28.68 -6.90 12.66
CA THR A 81 -28.23 -5.58 12.21
C THR A 81 -27.40 -4.92 13.31
N ARG A 82 -26.14 -4.60 13.02
CA ARG A 82 -25.27 -3.81 13.91
C ARG A 82 -24.99 -2.45 13.27
N THR A 83 -25.23 -1.38 14.01
CA THR A 83 -25.02 0.00 13.56
C THR A 83 -23.94 0.65 14.39
N PHE A 84 -22.92 1.20 13.72
CA PHE A 84 -21.84 1.95 14.34
C PHE A 84 -21.83 3.36 13.77
N ASN A 85 -21.56 4.35 14.62
CA ASN A 85 -21.47 5.75 14.21
C ASN A 85 -20.07 6.25 14.57
N ILE A 86 -19.32 6.71 13.59
CA ILE A 86 -17.97 7.25 13.77
C ILE A 86 -18.00 8.74 13.46
N PRO A 87 -17.72 9.62 14.44
CA PRO A 87 -17.67 11.05 14.18
C PRO A 87 -16.56 11.38 13.18
N LEU A 88 -16.85 12.32 12.28
CA LEU A 88 -15.82 12.92 11.45
C LEU A 88 -14.96 13.86 12.29
N ILE A 89 -13.71 14.03 11.87
CA ILE A 89 -12.76 14.97 12.49
C ILE A 89 -12.53 16.13 11.54
N THR A 90 -12.05 17.25 12.08
CA THR A 90 -11.58 18.38 11.26
C THR A 90 -10.07 18.31 11.20
N ILE A 91 -9.50 18.45 10.01
CA ILE A 91 -8.06 18.56 9.79
C ILE A 91 -7.78 19.74 8.87
N ASP A 92 -6.70 20.46 9.15
CA ASP A 92 -6.15 21.46 8.23
C ASP A 92 -5.36 20.71 7.15
N GLU A 93 -6.06 20.22 6.13
CA GLU A 93 -5.46 19.37 5.11
C GLU A 93 -4.70 20.22 4.08
N VAL A 94 -3.41 19.92 3.90
CA VAL A 94 -2.67 20.36 2.72
C VAL A 94 -2.85 19.28 1.66
N GLU A 95 -3.40 19.66 0.50
CA GLU A 95 -3.60 18.74 -0.61
C GLU A 95 -2.27 18.07 -0.99
N GLN A 96 -2.19 16.75 -0.76
CA GLN A 96 -1.04 15.95 -1.14
C GLN A 96 -1.19 15.48 -2.58
N LYS A 97 -0.11 15.57 -3.35
CA LYS A 97 -0.05 15.07 -4.73
C LYS A 97 0.98 13.96 -4.81
N VAL A 98 0.64 12.92 -5.57
CA VAL A 98 1.58 11.86 -5.89
C VAL A 98 2.69 12.47 -6.77
N PRO A 99 3.97 12.35 -6.38
CA PRO A 99 5.07 12.89 -7.18
C PRO A 99 5.16 12.15 -8.53
N ASN A 100 5.55 12.89 -9.57
CA ASN A 100 5.83 12.30 -10.87
C ASN A 100 7.25 11.72 -10.86
N LEU A 101 7.36 10.41 -10.62
CA LEU A 101 8.63 9.68 -10.53
C LEU A 101 8.85 8.86 -11.80
N GLN A 102 10.09 8.83 -12.27
CA GLN A 102 10.53 7.98 -13.38
C GLN A 102 11.44 6.89 -12.82
N PHE A 103 11.11 5.64 -13.12
CA PHE A 103 11.80 4.48 -12.58
C PHE A 103 12.62 3.79 -13.68
N GLY A 104 13.80 3.30 -13.31
CA GLY A 104 14.70 2.59 -14.23
C GLY A 104 14.45 1.08 -14.27
N THR A 105 13.71 0.55 -13.29
CA THR A 105 13.32 -0.87 -13.24
C THR A 105 11.87 -1.04 -12.82
N LYS A 106 11.24 -2.10 -13.31
CA LYS A 106 9.94 -2.61 -12.91
C LYS A 106 10.03 -4.12 -12.74
N VAL A 107 9.82 -4.58 -11.50
CA VAL A 107 9.78 -6.00 -11.12
C VAL A 107 8.33 -6.35 -10.80
N THR A 108 7.78 -7.35 -11.48
CA THR A 108 6.45 -7.90 -11.17
C THR A 108 6.66 -9.29 -10.60
N MET A 109 6.17 -9.54 -9.38
CA MET A 109 6.37 -10.82 -8.69
C MET A 109 5.21 -11.17 -7.75
N SER A 110 5.22 -12.40 -7.25
CA SER A 110 4.32 -12.84 -6.17
C SER A 110 4.47 -11.95 -4.93
N SER A 111 3.34 -11.40 -4.46
CA SER A 111 3.29 -10.55 -3.28
C SER A 111 3.63 -11.29 -1.99
N SER A 112 3.26 -12.57 -1.88
CA SER A 112 3.62 -13.42 -0.75
C SER A 112 5.11 -13.71 -0.72
N ARG A 113 5.73 -14.03 -1.86
CA ARG A 113 7.21 -14.20 -1.92
C ARG A 113 7.95 -12.93 -1.52
N PHE A 114 7.44 -11.76 -1.88
CA PHE A 114 8.03 -10.49 -1.46
C PHE A 114 7.91 -10.27 0.05
N ASP A 115 6.76 -10.58 0.65
CA ASP A 115 6.54 -10.53 2.10
C ASP A 115 7.47 -11.49 2.85
N ASP A 116 7.56 -12.73 2.40
CA ASP A 116 8.44 -13.76 2.99
C ASP A 116 9.91 -13.30 2.95
N ALA A 117 10.38 -12.78 1.81
CA ALA A 117 11.75 -12.29 1.69
C ALA A 117 12.05 -11.09 2.61
N ILE A 118 11.07 -10.20 2.86
CA ILE A 118 11.22 -9.09 3.81
C ILE A 118 11.31 -9.64 5.25
N GLU A 119 10.50 -10.63 5.59
CA GLU A 119 10.56 -11.28 6.91
C GLU A 119 11.89 -12.00 7.12
N ASP A 120 12.40 -12.71 6.11
CA ASP A 120 13.74 -13.32 6.13
C ASP A 120 14.83 -12.27 6.38
N MET A 121 14.83 -11.18 5.62
CA MET A 121 15.83 -10.12 5.79
C MET A 121 15.74 -9.39 7.13
N SER A 122 14.58 -9.41 7.77
CA SER A 122 14.38 -8.73 9.05
C SER A 122 15.12 -9.36 10.23
N ILE A 123 15.58 -10.61 10.10
CA ILE A 123 16.41 -11.27 11.12
C ILE A 123 17.89 -10.83 11.05
N ILE A 124 18.26 -10.18 9.93
CA ILE A 124 19.63 -9.77 9.59
C ILE A 124 19.88 -8.32 10.04
N SER A 125 19.06 -7.38 9.58
CA SER A 125 19.26 -5.93 9.77
C SER A 125 17.93 -5.16 9.81
N GLU A 126 18.01 -3.83 9.97
CA GLU A 126 16.85 -2.92 9.89
C GLU A 126 16.61 -2.37 8.48
N SER A 127 17.47 -2.72 7.53
CA SER A 127 17.36 -2.32 6.13
C SER A 127 17.69 -3.47 5.20
N LEU A 128 17.11 -3.42 4.02
CA LEU A 128 17.45 -4.30 2.92
C LEU A 128 17.69 -3.49 1.64
N SER A 129 18.48 -4.05 0.74
CA SER A 129 18.72 -3.54 -0.59
C SER A 129 17.95 -4.38 -1.61
N LEU A 130 17.21 -3.72 -2.48
CA LEU A 130 16.65 -4.33 -3.69
C LEU A 130 17.67 -4.13 -4.81
N VAL A 131 18.01 -5.21 -5.51
CA VAL A 131 18.96 -5.17 -6.63
C VAL A 131 18.32 -5.83 -7.84
N SER A 132 18.18 -5.09 -8.93
CA SER A 132 17.63 -5.59 -10.18
C SER A 132 18.74 -5.76 -11.21
N HIS A 133 18.91 -7.00 -11.67
CA HIS A 133 19.68 -7.35 -12.87
C HIS A 133 18.72 -7.74 -14.00
N ALA A 134 19.23 -7.89 -15.22
CA ALA A 134 18.40 -8.28 -16.37
C ALA A 134 17.80 -9.69 -16.24
N ASP A 135 18.49 -10.60 -15.56
CA ASP A 135 18.17 -12.03 -15.44
C ASP A 135 17.74 -12.46 -14.03
N LYS A 136 17.89 -11.58 -13.04
CA LYS A 136 17.57 -11.87 -11.64
C LYS A 136 17.28 -10.64 -10.79
N PHE A 137 16.50 -10.86 -9.74
CA PHE A 137 16.21 -9.90 -8.70
C PHE A 137 16.77 -10.40 -7.37
N LEU A 138 17.49 -9.53 -6.66
CA LEU A 138 18.11 -9.87 -5.37
C LEU A 138 17.52 -8.98 -4.28
N ILE A 139 17.20 -9.61 -3.15
CA ILE A 139 16.83 -8.92 -1.91
C ILE A 139 17.93 -9.25 -0.91
N LYS A 140 18.70 -8.23 -0.52
CA LYS A 140 19.91 -8.38 0.30
C LYS A 140 19.75 -7.65 1.62
N SER A 141 20.30 -8.19 2.69
CA SER A 141 20.42 -7.47 3.95
C SER A 141 21.78 -7.78 4.58
N GLU A 142 22.35 -6.79 5.25
CA GLU A 142 23.66 -6.89 5.87
C GLU A 142 23.69 -6.09 7.17
N SER A 143 24.42 -6.63 8.14
CA SER A 143 24.78 -6.04 9.43
C SER A 143 26.23 -6.41 9.74
N ASN A 144 26.79 -5.89 10.84
CA ASN A 144 28.19 -6.14 11.21
C ASN A 144 28.58 -7.64 11.34
N LEU A 145 27.62 -8.52 11.62
CA LEU A 145 27.88 -9.94 11.91
C LEU A 145 27.06 -10.92 11.06
N LYS A 146 26.11 -10.42 10.28
CA LYS A 146 25.15 -11.24 9.54
C LYS A 146 24.90 -10.62 8.18
N ASP A 147 24.85 -11.46 7.17
CA ASP A 147 24.37 -11.15 5.85
C ASP A 147 23.31 -12.17 5.41
N GLY A 148 22.48 -11.77 4.46
CA GLY A 148 21.46 -12.62 3.86
C GLY A 148 21.14 -12.15 2.46
N VAL A 149 20.87 -13.11 1.57
CA VAL A 149 20.45 -12.86 0.20
C VAL A 149 19.35 -13.83 -0.21
N VAL A 150 18.27 -13.28 -0.75
CA VAL A 150 17.29 -14.02 -1.52
C VAL A 150 17.56 -13.70 -2.99
N GLU A 151 17.90 -14.72 -3.77
CA GLU A 151 18.11 -14.62 -5.21
C GLU A 151 16.91 -15.21 -5.96
N LEU A 152 16.26 -14.40 -6.78
CA LEU A 152 15.09 -14.77 -7.55
C LEU A 152 15.40 -14.61 -9.05
N PRO A 153 15.64 -15.70 -9.78
CA PRO A 153 15.84 -15.63 -11.22
C PRO A 153 14.54 -15.23 -11.94
N THR A 154 14.66 -14.64 -13.12
CA THR A 154 13.50 -14.44 -14.00
C THR A 154 12.87 -15.79 -14.34
N ALA A 155 11.57 -15.92 -14.09
CA ALA A 155 10.77 -17.12 -14.32
C ALA A 155 9.32 -16.71 -14.64
N GLU A 156 8.42 -17.66 -14.92
CA GLU A 156 7.02 -17.34 -15.26
C GLU A 156 6.31 -16.43 -14.22
N GLU A 157 6.69 -16.54 -12.95
CA GLU A 157 6.09 -15.78 -11.84
C GLU A 157 6.87 -14.51 -11.45
N LEU A 158 7.99 -14.21 -12.12
CA LEU A 158 8.80 -13.01 -11.89
C LEU A 158 9.31 -12.43 -13.20
N THR A 159 8.83 -11.23 -13.56
CA THR A 159 9.27 -10.49 -14.74
C THR A 159 10.03 -9.23 -14.33
N ILE A 160 11.12 -8.93 -15.04
CA ILE A 160 11.92 -7.73 -14.83
C ILE A 160 11.98 -6.94 -16.13
N GLU A 161 11.59 -5.66 -16.07
CA GLU A 161 11.85 -4.68 -17.11
C GLU A 161 12.92 -3.72 -16.56
N LEU A 162 14.13 -3.75 -17.12
CA LEU A 162 15.27 -2.96 -16.67
C LEU A 162 15.80 -2.08 -17.81
N THR A 163 16.03 -0.80 -17.52
CA THR A 163 16.65 0.14 -18.46
C THR A 163 18.11 0.37 -18.05
N GLY A 164 19.05 -0.07 -18.88
CA GLY A 164 20.48 0.11 -18.64
C GLY A 164 21.10 -0.99 -17.77
N ASP A 165 22.06 -0.60 -16.93
CA ASP A 165 22.79 -1.50 -16.04
C ASP A 165 21.98 -1.88 -14.78
N ALA A 166 22.54 -2.77 -13.98
CA ALA A 166 21.92 -3.19 -12.72
C ALA A 166 21.67 -2.00 -11.79
N LEU A 167 20.47 -1.95 -11.19
CA LEU A 167 20.05 -0.88 -10.29
C LEU A 167 19.93 -1.41 -8.86
N SER A 168 20.35 -0.61 -7.89
CA SER A 168 20.20 -0.94 -6.47
C SER A 168 19.73 0.25 -5.64
N SER A 169 18.86 -0.01 -4.68
CA SER A 169 18.46 0.98 -3.69
C SER A 169 18.12 0.30 -2.38
N LYS A 170 18.38 1.00 -1.27
CA LYS A 170 18.27 0.50 0.10
C LYS A 170 17.06 1.12 0.80
N TYR A 171 16.31 0.32 1.56
CA TYR A 171 15.08 0.77 2.20
C TYR A 171 14.97 0.29 3.65
N SER A 172 14.14 0.96 4.43
CA SER A 172 13.81 0.56 5.80
C SER A 172 12.89 -0.66 5.80
N ILE A 173 13.30 -1.74 6.50
CA ILE A 173 12.49 -2.95 6.64
C ILE A 173 11.20 -2.67 7.41
N GLU A 174 11.21 -1.75 8.37
CA GLU A 174 10.01 -1.41 9.15
C GLU A 174 8.86 -0.92 8.25
N TYR A 175 9.17 -0.11 7.24
CA TYR A 175 8.18 0.34 6.26
C TYR A 175 7.81 -0.76 5.28
N LEU A 176 8.80 -1.51 4.79
CA LEU A 176 8.56 -2.63 3.88
C LEU A 176 7.63 -3.68 4.48
N LYS A 177 7.78 -4.03 5.78
CA LYS A 177 6.85 -4.93 6.49
C LYS A 177 5.42 -4.41 6.58
N LYS A 178 5.22 -3.09 6.57
CA LYS A 178 3.86 -2.50 6.56
C LYS A 178 3.27 -2.56 5.15
N ILE A 179 4.10 -2.30 4.14
CA ILE A 179 3.73 -2.34 2.72
C ILE A 179 3.41 -3.78 2.28
N SER A 180 4.25 -4.76 2.65
CA SER A 180 4.16 -6.16 2.22
C SER A 180 2.87 -6.86 2.67
N LYS A 181 2.27 -6.41 3.78
CA LYS A 181 0.95 -6.87 4.27
C LYS A 181 -0.20 -6.66 3.28
N ALA A 182 0.00 -5.85 2.24
CA ALA A 182 -0.93 -5.74 1.13
C ALA A 182 -0.98 -7.01 0.26
N ASN A 183 -0.12 -8.00 0.50
CA ASN A 183 -0.24 -9.36 -0.06
C ASN A 183 -1.62 -10.00 0.20
N LYS A 184 -2.32 -9.59 1.26
CA LYS A 184 -3.70 -10.01 1.56
C LYS A 184 -4.75 -9.49 0.57
N LEU A 185 -4.37 -8.51 -0.27
CA LEU A 185 -5.26 -7.84 -1.21
C LEU A 185 -5.00 -8.28 -2.65
N SER A 186 -3.77 -8.60 -3.02
CA SER A 186 -3.40 -9.00 -4.38
C SER A 186 -2.27 -10.00 -4.34
N ASP A 187 -2.34 -11.04 -5.17
CA ASP A 187 -1.31 -12.08 -5.29
C ASP A 187 -0.03 -11.57 -5.97
N VAL A 188 -0.11 -10.39 -6.61
CA VAL A 188 0.99 -9.78 -7.36
C VAL A 188 1.33 -8.41 -6.77
N VAL A 189 2.63 -8.15 -6.65
CA VAL A 189 3.18 -6.82 -6.37
C VAL A 189 4.02 -6.35 -7.56
N ILE A 190 3.87 -5.07 -7.92
CA ILE A 190 4.73 -4.39 -8.88
C ILE A 190 5.65 -3.46 -8.11
N LEU A 191 6.95 -3.65 -8.24
CA LEU A 191 8.00 -2.85 -7.60
C LEU A 191 8.73 -2.05 -8.67
N GLU A 192 8.75 -0.73 -8.52
CA GLU A 192 9.45 0.17 -9.44
C GLU A 192 10.40 1.06 -8.68
N PHE A 193 11.66 1.10 -9.09
CA PHE A 193 12.70 1.87 -8.40
C PHE A 193 13.83 2.29 -9.35
N GLY A 194 14.83 2.98 -8.81
CA GLY A 194 16.06 3.37 -9.48
C GLY A 194 17.27 3.26 -8.53
N ALA A 195 18.46 3.66 -8.98
CA ALA A 195 19.64 3.71 -8.12
C ALA A 195 19.47 4.80 -7.05
N ASP A 196 19.58 4.43 -5.77
CA ASP A 196 19.37 5.32 -4.61
C ASP A 196 18.10 6.19 -4.74
N TYR A 197 17.05 5.62 -5.30
CA TYR A 197 15.82 6.31 -5.67
C TYR A 197 14.62 5.75 -4.88
N PRO A 198 13.49 6.48 -4.75
CA PRO A 198 12.30 5.94 -4.11
C PRO A 198 11.81 4.64 -4.75
N LEU A 199 11.20 3.79 -3.92
CA LEU A 199 10.46 2.61 -4.35
C LEU A 199 8.98 2.97 -4.52
N ARG A 200 8.40 2.64 -5.67
CA ARG A 200 6.95 2.47 -5.81
C ARG A 200 6.60 1.00 -5.67
N ALA A 201 5.73 0.65 -4.72
CA ALA A 201 5.16 -0.68 -4.58
C ALA A 201 3.65 -0.63 -4.82
N GLU A 202 3.15 -1.34 -5.82
CA GLU A 202 1.74 -1.32 -6.22
C GLU A 202 1.09 -2.70 -6.13
N TYR A 203 -0.10 -2.72 -5.52
CA TYR A 203 -1.00 -3.86 -5.40
C TYR A 203 -2.33 -3.50 -6.06
N LYS A 204 -2.84 -4.35 -6.95
CA LYS A 204 -4.06 -4.07 -7.71
C LYS A 204 -5.01 -5.26 -7.69
N LEU A 205 -6.29 -4.96 -7.51
CA LEU A 205 -7.41 -5.84 -7.86
C LEU A 205 -8.12 -5.21 -9.05
N MET A 206 -8.15 -5.92 -10.18
CA MET A 206 -8.75 -5.44 -11.42
C MET A 206 -10.16 -4.92 -11.16
N ASP A 207 -10.44 -3.72 -11.67
CA ASP A 207 -11.71 -3.00 -11.57
C ASP A 207 -12.26 -2.86 -10.14
N LYS A 208 -11.41 -2.92 -9.12
CA LYS A 208 -11.84 -2.77 -7.73
C LYS A 208 -10.94 -1.86 -6.93
N LEU A 209 -9.64 -2.14 -6.91
CA LEU A 209 -8.73 -1.53 -5.96
C LEU A 209 -7.36 -1.27 -6.59
N ARG A 210 -6.79 -0.11 -6.28
CA ARG A 210 -5.36 0.15 -6.44
C ARG A 210 -4.81 0.68 -5.13
N LEU A 211 -3.77 0.05 -4.62
CA LEU A 211 -3.02 0.49 -3.45
C LEU A 211 -1.56 0.63 -3.86
N SER A 212 -1.06 1.86 -3.86
CA SER A 212 0.31 2.18 -4.22
C SER A 212 1.00 2.86 -3.04
N PHE A 213 2.26 2.50 -2.81
CA PHE A 213 3.12 3.12 -1.84
C PHE A 213 4.32 3.73 -2.54
N ILE A 214 4.78 4.88 -2.06
CA ILE A 214 6.09 5.45 -2.42
C ILE A 214 6.91 5.51 -1.15
N LEU A 215 8.07 4.87 -1.15
CA LEU A 215 8.98 4.79 0.00
C LEU A 215 10.33 5.42 -0.37
N ALA A 216 10.74 6.42 0.40
CA ALA A 216 12.05 7.04 0.24
C ALA A 216 13.18 6.03 0.52
N PRO A 217 14.30 6.12 -0.22
CA PRO A 217 15.46 5.28 0.05
C PRO A 217 16.12 5.69 1.37
N ARG A 218 16.80 4.75 2.01
CA ARG A 218 17.77 5.07 3.07
C ARG A 218 19.02 5.63 2.41
N VAL A 219 19.43 6.82 2.85
CA VAL A 219 20.70 7.41 2.42
C VAL A 219 21.84 6.52 2.90
N SER A 220 22.60 5.97 1.97
CA SER A 220 23.90 5.36 2.25
C SER A 220 24.88 6.52 2.47
N ASN A 221 25.23 6.80 3.72
CA ASN A 221 26.44 7.57 3.98
C ASN A 221 27.60 6.58 3.79
N ASP A 222 28.18 6.57 2.59
CA ASP A 222 29.52 6.02 2.39
C ASP A 222 30.55 6.73 3.29
#